data_AF-A0A2L2YUY1-F1
#
_entry.id   AF-A0A2L2YUY1-F1
#
_cell.length_a   1.000
_cell.length_b   1.000
_cell.length_c   1.000
_cell.angle_alpha   90.00
_cell.angle_beta   90.00
_cell.angle_gamma   90.00
#
_symmetry.space_group_name_H-M   'P 1'
#
loop_
_entity.id
_entity.type
_entity.pdbx_description
1 polymer ?
#
loop_
_entity_poly.entity_id
_entity_poly.type
_entity_poly.pdbx_seq_one_letter_code
_entity_poly.pdbx_strand_id
1 'polypeptide(L)'
;FQDVRDDTSDSNWALFRYKGDQIIHDGSGEIIDDLKQLLSVDDRAFAFVRGLAGDEMSKRMKFVLLTCVGANVSMIIRARVSIDKAQVKQVIQNFA
;
A
#
# COMPACT_ATOMS: atom_id res chain seq x y z
N PHE A 1 -2.36 8.66 -2.83
CA PHE A 1 -1.15 8.54 -1.98
C PHE A 1 -0.71 9.87 -1.38
N GLN A 2 -0.81 11.00 -2.10
CA GLN A 2 -0.54 12.33 -1.54
C GLN A 2 -1.38 12.60 -0.29
N ASP A 3 -2.67 12.25 -0.33
CA ASP A 3 -3.57 12.34 0.82
C ASP A 3 -3.05 11.61 2.06
N VAL A 4 -2.54 10.38 1.91
CA VAL A 4 -1.90 9.63 3.02
C VAL A 4 -0.64 10.30 3.55
N ARG A 5 0.07 11.08 2.72
CA ARG A 5 1.27 11.83 3.13
C ARG A 5 0.92 13.15 3.81
N ASP A 6 -0.28 13.65 3.62
CA ASP A 6 -0.71 14.91 4.18
C ASP A 6 -1.04 14.70 5.65
N ASP A 7 -0.24 15.29 6.55
CA ASP A 7 -0.45 15.21 8.00
C ASP A 7 -1.77 15.85 8.44
N THR A 8 -2.43 16.62 7.57
CA THR A 8 -3.76 17.20 7.81
C THR A 8 -4.91 16.31 7.34
N SER A 9 -4.63 15.25 6.59
CA SER A 9 -5.62 14.28 6.16
C SER A 9 -5.79 13.16 7.18
N ASP A 10 -7.02 12.68 7.36
CA ASP A 10 -7.34 11.52 8.20
C ASP A 10 -6.96 10.19 7.52
N SER A 11 -6.67 10.21 6.21
CA SER A 11 -6.29 9.00 5.46
C SER A 11 -4.96 8.43 5.96
N ASN A 12 -5.00 7.25 6.57
CA ASN A 12 -3.80 6.53 6.98
C ASN A 12 -3.37 5.47 5.98
N TRP A 13 -4.22 5.08 5.03
CA TRP A 13 -3.83 4.14 3.99
C TRP A 13 -4.50 4.44 2.65
N ALA A 14 -3.85 4.00 1.58
CA ALA A 14 -4.38 3.96 0.22
C ALA A 14 -4.07 2.59 -0.39
N LEU A 15 -5.08 1.95 -0.98
CA LEU A 15 -5.02 0.66 -1.64
C LEU A 15 -5.02 0.85 -3.16
N PHE A 16 -4.16 0.09 -3.83
CA PHE A 16 -4.05 0.07 -5.29
C PHE A 16 -4.17 -1.37 -5.79
N ARG A 17 -5.04 -1.58 -6.78
CA ARG A 17 -5.34 -2.91 -7.36
C ARG A 17 -5.15 -2.93 -8.85
N TYR A 18 -5.13 -4.16 -9.37
CA TYR A 18 -5.08 -4.39 -10.80
C TYR A 18 -6.49 -4.39 -11.39
N LYS A 19 -6.72 -3.54 -12.38
CA LYS A 19 -7.87 -3.62 -13.30
C LYS A 19 -7.34 -4.04 -14.66
N GLY A 20 -7.31 -5.35 -14.89
CA GLY A 20 -6.57 -5.94 -16.01
C GLY A 20 -5.06 -5.88 -15.76
N ASP A 21 -4.34 -5.17 -16.63
CA ASP A 21 -2.90 -4.91 -16.52
C ASP A 21 -2.57 -3.57 -15.84
N GLN A 22 -3.55 -2.70 -15.64
CA GLN A 22 -3.36 -1.38 -15.03
C GLN A 22 -3.49 -1.41 -13.51
N ILE A 23 -2.61 -0.68 -12.83
CA ILE A 23 -2.71 -0.43 -11.39
C ILE A 23 -3.53 0.84 -11.18
N ILE A 24 -4.65 0.71 -10.48
CA ILE A 24 -5.57 1.79 -10.19
C ILE A 24 -5.72 2.00 -8.69
N HIS A 25 -6.15 3.20 -8.28
CA HIS A 25 -6.60 3.44 -6.92
C HIS A 25 -7.92 2.70 -6.67
N ASP A 26 -7.97 1.93 -5.58
CA ASP A 26 -9.13 1.12 -5.19
C ASP A 26 -9.89 1.76 -4.03
N GLY A 27 -9.17 2.31 -3.06
CA GLY A 27 -9.76 2.98 -1.91
C GLY A 27 -8.71 3.58 -0.98
N SER A 28 -9.17 4.37 -0.01
CA SER A 28 -8.36 4.94 1.07
C SER A 28 -9.17 4.94 2.37
N GLY A 29 -8.50 5.03 3.51
CA GLY A 29 -9.18 5.12 4.80
C GLY A 29 -8.25 5.39 5.97
N GLU A 30 -8.85 5.59 7.14
CA GLU A 30 -8.15 5.89 8.40
C GLU A 30 -7.80 4.61 9.18
N ILE A 31 -8.69 3.62 9.18
CA ILE A 31 -8.57 2.42 10.04
C ILE A 31 -7.84 1.32 9.27
N ILE A 32 -6.66 0.92 9.76
CA ILE A 32 -5.82 -0.08 9.09
C ILE A 32 -6.46 -1.48 9.02
N ASP A 33 -7.36 -1.82 9.95
CA ASP A 33 -8.05 -3.11 9.94
C ASP A 33 -9.04 -3.23 8.76
N ASP A 34 -9.60 -2.11 8.28
CA ASP A 34 -10.43 -2.10 7.07
C ASP A 34 -9.60 -2.47 5.84
N LEU A 35 -8.38 -1.96 5.74
CA LEU A 35 -7.44 -2.33 4.67
C LEU A 35 -7.19 -3.84 4.65
N LYS A 36 -7.01 -4.48 5.83
CA LYS A 36 -6.75 -5.93 5.90
C LYS A 36 -7.94 -6.74 5.36
N GLN A 37 -9.17 -6.30 5.63
CA GLN A 37 -10.38 -6.98 5.16
C GLN A 37 -10.54 -6.88 3.64
N LEU A 38 -9.97 -5.84 3.01
CA LEU A 38 -9.97 -5.71 1.56
C LEU A 38 -8.96 -6.69 0.92
N LEU A 39 -7.86 -7.03 1.57
CA LEU A 39 -6.85 -7.91 0.98
C LEU A 39 -7.36 -9.35 0.80
N SER A 40 -7.08 -9.94 -0.37
CA SER A 40 -7.50 -11.30 -0.71
C SER A 40 -6.29 -12.22 -0.92
N VAL A 41 -6.47 -13.50 -0.63
CA VAL A 41 -5.50 -14.57 -0.91
C VAL A 41 -5.39 -14.90 -2.41
N ASP A 42 -6.36 -14.47 -3.21
CA ASP A 42 -6.43 -14.75 -4.66
C ASP A 42 -5.90 -13.61 -5.53
N ASP A 43 -5.55 -12.47 -4.92
CA ASP A 43 -5.20 -11.26 -5.65
C ASP A 43 -3.85 -10.67 -5.20
N ARG A 44 -3.36 -9.70 -5.99
CA ARG A 44 -2.19 -8.89 -5.71
C ARG A 44 -2.58 -7.42 -5.63
N ALA A 45 -1.97 -6.70 -4.69
CA ALA A 45 -2.25 -5.28 -4.49
C ALA A 45 -1.01 -4.57 -3.93
N PHE A 46 -1.02 -3.25 -4.03
CA PHE A 46 -0.09 -2.39 -3.30
C PHE A 46 -0.86 -1.55 -2.30
N ALA A 47 -0.33 -1.39 -1.09
CA ALA A 47 -0.91 -0.48 -0.12
C ALA A 47 0.15 0.49 0.38
N PHE A 48 -0.19 1.76 0.46
CA PHE A 48 0.65 2.80 1.04
C PHE A 48 0.06 3.22 2.37
N VAL A 49 0.80 3.06 3.45
CA VAL A 49 0.30 3.18 4.83
C VAL A 49 1.15 4.17 5.62
N ARG A 50 0.48 5.08 6.34
CA ARG A 50 1.02 5.95 7.38
C ARG A 50 0.78 5.31 8.74
N GLY A 51 1.82 5.26 9.57
CA GLY A 51 1.72 4.77 10.94
C GLY A 51 2.61 5.56 11.88
N LEU A 52 2.23 5.60 13.15
CA LEU A 52 3.04 6.21 14.19
C LEU A 52 4.10 5.21 14.67
N ALA A 53 5.37 5.62 14.66
CA ALA A 53 6.45 4.81 15.20
C ALA A 53 7.34 5.63 16.13
N GLY A 54 7.92 4.98 17.13
CA GLY A 54 8.83 5.60 18.10
C GLY A 54 8.44 5.31 19.55
N ASP A 55 9.32 5.70 20.46
CA ASP A 55 9.11 5.63 21.91
C ASP A 55 8.46 6.92 22.44
N GLU A 56 8.24 6.99 23.76
CA GLU A 56 7.57 8.12 24.42
C GLU A 56 8.17 9.49 24.11
N MET A 57 9.45 9.58 23.77
CA MET A 57 10.14 10.85 23.52
C MET A 57 10.32 11.18 22.03
N SER A 58 9.97 10.28 21.11
CA SER A 58 10.17 10.52 19.66
C SER A 58 9.15 9.78 18.78
N LYS A 59 7.88 10.16 18.90
CA LYS A 59 6.83 9.69 17.99
C LYS A 59 6.93 10.42 16.65
N ARG A 60 7.12 9.67 15.57
CA ARG A 60 7.20 10.20 14.19
C ARG A 60 6.30 9.40 13.27
N MET A 61 5.67 10.09 12.32
CA MET A 61 4.96 9.42 11.24
C MET A 61 5.97 8.68 10.35
N LYS A 62 5.65 7.44 10.04
CA LYS A 62 6.40 6.57 9.13
C LYS A 62 5.48 6.13 8.01
N PHE A 63 6.07 5.94 6.84
CA PHE A 63 5.36 5.56 5.63
C PHE A 63 5.90 4.23 5.11
N VAL A 64 4.99 3.30 4.84
CA VAL A 64 5.31 1.96 4.39
C VAL A 64 4.58 1.67 3.09
N LEU A 65 5.32 1.22 2.08
CA LEU A 65 4.74 0.64 0.87
C LEU A 65 4.71 -0.89 1.01
N LEU A 66 3.53 -1.43 1.20
CA LEU A 66 3.26 -2.86 1.24
C LEU A 66 3.05 -3.40 -0.18
N THR A 67 3.65 -4.55 -0.45
CA THR A 67 3.38 -5.36 -1.65
C THR A 67 2.64 -6.60 -1.19
N CYS A 68 1.33 -6.62 -1.39
CA CYS A 68 0.46 -7.71 -0.97
C CYS A 68 0.31 -8.70 -2.13
N VAL A 69 0.74 -9.94 -1.94
CA VAL A 69 0.57 -11.01 -2.93
C VAL A 69 -0.08 -12.19 -2.23
N GLY A 70 -1.33 -12.45 -2.57
CA GLY A 70 -2.10 -13.56 -2.03
C GLY A 70 -1.45 -14.91 -2.29
N ALA A 71 -1.76 -15.89 -1.43
CA ALA A 71 -1.18 -17.23 -1.47
C ALA A 71 -1.55 -18.02 -2.75
N ASN A 72 -2.71 -17.75 -3.34
CA ASN A 72 -3.23 -18.46 -4.52
C ASN A 72 -2.83 -17.78 -5.84
N VAL A 73 -2.12 -16.66 -5.79
CA VAL A 73 -1.64 -15.96 -6.98
C VAL A 73 -0.59 -16.81 -7.70
N SER A 74 -0.79 -17.05 -9.00
CA SER A 74 0.11 -17.88 -9.81
C SER A 74 1.55 -17.36 -9.84
N MET A 75 2.52 -18.27 -9.96
CA MET A 75 3.95 -17.93 -9.94
C MET A 75 4.34 -16.91 -11.01
N ILE A 76 3.75 -17.01 -12.21
CA ILE A 76 4.02 -16.07 -13.31
C ILE A 76 3.50 -14.66 -13.02
N ILE A 77 2.33 -14.55 -12.39
CA ILE A 77 1.78 -13.26 -11.96
C ILE A 77 2.65 -12.69 -10.83
N ARG A 78 3.01 -13.52 -9.85
CA ARG A 78 3.89 -13.14 -8.74
C ARG A 78 5.25 -12.62 -9.23
N ALA A 79 5.83 -13.20 -10.29
CA ALA A 79 7.07 -12.71 -10.87
C ALA A 79 6.94 -11.27 -11.43
N ARG A 80 5.81 -10.97 -12.10
CA ARG A 80 5.52 -9.63 -12.64
C ARG A 80 5.37 -8.56 -11.57
N VAL A 81 4.89 -8.93 -10.37
CA VAL A 81 4.75 -7.98 -9.24
C VAL A 81 6.04 -7.22 -8.93
N SER A 82 7.21 -7.85 -9.11
CA SER A 82 8.49 -7.19 -8.84
C SER A 82 8.79 -6.04 -9.80
N ILE A 83 8.38 -6.18 -11.07
CA ILE A 83 8.50 -5.16 -12.12
C ILE A 83 7.51 -4.03 -11.84
N ASP A 84 6.26 -4.38 -11.59
CA ASP A 84 5.19 -3.44 -11.27
C ASP A 84 5.51 -2.63 -10.02
N LYS A 85 6.07 -3.27 -8.99
CA LYS A 85 6.56 -2.61 -7.78
C LYS A 85 7.57 -1.51 -8.09
N ALA A 86 8.50 -1.75 -9.03
CA ALA A 86 9.48 -0.74 -9.41
C ALA A 86 8.80 0.48 -10.03
N GLN A 87 7.76 0.28 -10.85
CA GLN A 87 6.96 1.38 -11.41
C GLN A 87 6.17 2.12 -10.33
N VAL A 88 5.54 1.42 -9.39
CA VAL A 88 4.82 2.05 -8.25
C VAL A 88 5.76 2.94 -7.44
N LYS A 89 7.02 2.50 -7.22
CA LYS A 89 8.04 3.30 -6.51
C LYS A 89 8.48 4.56 -7.24
N GLN A 90 8.28 4.65 -8.56
CA GLN A 90 8.54 5.88 -9.31
C GLN A 90 7.48 6.94 -9.01
N VAL A 91 6.25 6.54 -8.67
CA VAL A 91 5.14 7.44 -8.35
C VAL A 91 5.08 7.73 -6.85
N ILE A 92 5.06 6.68 -6.03
CA ILE A 92 5.02 6.80 -4.57
C ILE A 92 6.46 6.86 -4.09
N GLN A 93 7.02 8.06 -3.98
CA GLN A 93 8.39 8.28 -3.54
C GLN A 93 8.45 8.58 -2.03
N ASN A 94 9.65 8.56 -1.44
CA ASN A 94 9.94 8.94 -0.05
C ASN A 94 9.21 8.11 1.04
N PHE A 95 9.42 6.80 1.04
CA PHE A 95 8.96 5.87 2.08
C PHE A 95 10.15 5.02 2.55
N ALA A 96 10.45 5.03 3.86
CA ALA A 96 11.57 4.31 4.49
C ALA A 96 11.45 4.30 6.04
#